data_AF-A0A7V6RIW5-F1
#
_entry.id   AF-A0A7V6RIW5-F1
#
_cell.length_a   1.000
_cell.length_b   1.000
_cell.length_c   1.000
_cell.angle_alpha   90.00
_cell.angle_beta   90.00
_cell.angle_gamma   90.00
#
_symmetry.space_group_name_H-M   'P 1'
#
loop_
_entity.id
_entity.type
_entity.pdbx_description
1 polymer ?
#
loop_
_entity_poly.entity_id
_entity_poly.type
_entity_poly.pdbx_seq_one_letter_code
_entity_poly.pdbx_strand_id
1 'polypeptide(L)'
;ENLRTTKYNDNSSIPEVTDDSTWTSTTSGTYCCYDNNPSNCDTYGALYNWYAVNTGKLCPRGWHVPSDAEWCTLENYVEANTDPNCNLWEWRGINTGGHLKEADTTHWASPNTGADNSSGFTALPGGSRKYSDGSFYVLGLNGYWWSSTVYDASYAWHRFLHYHNAGVYRDCHDYGDGFAVRCLKD
;
A
#
# COMPACT_ATOMS: atom_id res chain seq x y z
N GLU A 1 -9.07 -0.05 -6.94
CA GLU A 1 -9.37 -0.40 -5.54
C GLU A 1 -8.21 -1.20 -4.93
N ASN A 2 -8.14 -1.29 -3.60
CA ASN A 2 -7.15 -2.12 -2.92
C ASN A 2 -7.50 -3.61 -3.08
N LEU A 3 -6.48 -4.45 -3.27
CA LEU A 3 -6.63 -5.88 -3.44
C LEU A 3 -7.05 -6.55 -2.12
N ARG A 4 -7.87 -7.59 -2.23
CA ARG A 4 -8.33 -8.43 -1.10
C ARG A 4 -8.45 -9.91 -1.48
N THR A 5 -7.63 -10.37 -2.42
CA THR A 5 -7.57 -11.78 -2.81
C THR A 5 -6.97 -12.63 -1.70
N THR A 6 -7.49 -13.84 -1.55
CA THR A 6 -6.96 -14.87 -0.64
C THR A 6 -6.18 -15.96 -1.39
N LYS A 7 -6.01 -15.78 -2.70
CA LYS A 7 -5.35 -16.70 -3.62
C LYS A 7 -4.46 -15.96 -4.61
N TYR A 8 -3.36 -16.60 -4.98
CA TYR A 8 -2.54 -16.20 -6.11
C TYR A 8 -3.23 -16.54 -7.45
N ASN A 9 -2.71 -15.99 -8.55
CA ASN A 9 -3.26 -16.17 -9.90
C ASN A 9 -3.07 -17.57 -10.52
N ASP A 10 -2.42 -18.47 -9.78
CA ASP A 10 -2.35 -19.91 -10.05
C ASP A 10 -3.30 -20.74 -9.15
N ASN A 11 -4.19 -20.06 -8.42
CA ASN A 11 -5.14 -20.61 -7.44
C ASN A 11 -4.52 -21.17 -6.15
N SER A 12 -3.21 -21.06 -5.94
CA SER A 12 -2.62 -21.41 -4.65
C SER A 12 -3.09 -20.43 -3.57
N SER A 13 -3.41 -20.94 -2.38
CA SER A 13 -3.88 -20.12 -1.26
C SER A 13 -2.75 -19.27 -0.69
N ILE A 14 -3.08 -18.04 -0.32
CA ILE A 14 -2.25 -17.20 0.53
C ILE A 14 -2.68 -17.52 1.98
N PRO A 15 -1.78 -17.92 2.88
CA PRO A 15 -2.11 -18.08 4.29
C PRO A 15 -2.63 -16.78 4.89
N GLU A 16 -3.71 -16.85 5.66
CA GLU A 16 -4.12 -15.76 6.54
C GLU A 16 -3.42 -15.96 7.89
N VAL A 17 -2.66 -14.98 8.35
CA VAL A 17 -1.99 -15.04 9.65
C VAL A 17 -2.60 -13.98 10.55
N THR A 18 -3.20 -14.38 11.66
CA THR A 18 -3.83 -13.45 12.62
C THR A 18 -3.01 -13.29 13.90
N ASP A 19 -2.18 -14.27 14.25
CA ASP A 19 -1.30 -14.24 15.42
C ASP A 19 -0.05 -13.39 15.17
N ASP A 20 0.31 -12.57 16.16
CA ASP A 20 1.40 -11.61 16.04
C ASP A 20 2.77 -12.28 15.98
N SER A 21 3.01 -13.31 16.81
CA SER A 21 4.28 -14.04 16.81
C SER A 21 4.49 -14.85 15.52
N THR A 22 3.41 -15.35 14.94
CA THR A 22 3.41 -16.01 13.65
C THR A 22 3.69 -14.99 12.55
N TRP A 23 3.08 -13.80 12.60
CA TRP A 23 3.32 -12.74 11.63
C TRP A 23 4.80 -12.35 11.58
N THR A 24 5.39 -12.01 12.72
CA THR A 24 6.79 -11.54 12.80
C THR A 24 7.82 -12.58 12.38
N SER A 25 7.50 -13.87 12.50
CA SER A 25 8.38 -14.98 12.11
C SER A 25 8.16 -15.48 10.67
N THR A 26 7.13 -14.99 9.97
CA THR A 26 6.77 -15.47 8.63
C THR A 26 7.64 -14.85 7.55
N THR A 27 8.37 -15.70 6.81
CA THR A 27 9.23 -15.33 5.67
C THR A 27 8.67 -15.81 4.32
N SER A 28 7.38 -16.13 4.28
CA SER A 28 6.64 -16.53 3.08
C SER A 28 5.43 -15.60 2.88
N GLY A 29 4.85 -15.59 1.68
CA GLY A 29 3.74 -14.69 1.38
C GLY A 29 2.52 -14.97 2.26
N THR A 30 2.06 -13.96 3.00
CA THR A 30 0.88 -14.01 3.88
C THR A 30 0.03 -12.76 3.74
N TYR A 31 -1.21 -12.81 4.23
CA TYR A 31 -2.09 -11.66 4.34
C TYR A 31 -2.86 -11.66 5.66
N CYS A 32 -3.46 -10.51 5.97
CA CYS A 32 -4.47 -10.38 7.02
C CYS A 32 -5.40 -9.20 6.70
N CYS A 33 -6.53 -9.12 7.40
CA CYS A 33 -7.31 -7.90 7.48
C CYS A 33 -6.83 -7.04 8.65
N TYR A 34 -6.95 -5.72 8.55
CA TYR A 34 -6.63 -4.83 9.67
C TYR A 34 -7.42 -5.24 10.92
N ASP A 35 -6.77 -5.30 12.08
CA ASP A 35 -7.29 -5.82 13.36
C ASP A 35 -7.87 -7.23 13.28
N ASN A 36 -7.46 -8.02 12.28
CA ASN A 36 -8.02 -9.34 11.97
C ASN A 36 -9.55 -9.32 11.79
N ASN A 37 -10.11 -8.19 11.36
CA ASN A 37 -11.55 -8.03 11.13
C ASN A 37 -11.86 -8.05 9.62
N PRO A 38 -12.61 -9.05 9.12
CA PRO A 38 -12.97 -9.15 7.70
C PRO A 38 -13.63 -7.90 7.11
N SER A 39 -14.42 -7.18 7.91
CA SER A 39 -15.10 -5.94 7.47
C SER A 39 -14.10 -4.84 7.07
N ASN A 40 -12.89 -4.87 7.65
CA ASN A 40 -11.81 -3.97 7.27
C ASN A 40 -11.22 -4.34 5.91
N CYS A 41 -11.17 -5.63 5.54
CA CYS A 41 -10.79 -6.01 4.17
C CYS A 41 -11.82 -5.58 3.13
N ASP A 42 -13.11 -5.61 3.48
CA ASP A 42 -14.18 -5.15 2.58
C ASP A 42 -14.04 -3.67 2.24
N THR A 43 -13.62 -2.87 3.23
CA THR A 43 -13.48 -1.42 3.11
C THR A 43 -12.10 -1.01 2.58
N TYR A 44 -11.03 -1.48 3.20
CA TYR A 44 -9.66 -1.00 2.99
C TYR A 44 -8.79 -1.94 2.15
N GLY A 45 -9.29 -3.13 1.81
CA GLY A 45 -8.49 -4.21 1.23
C GLY A 45 -7.67 -4.95 2.29
N ALA A 46 -6.97 -6.00 1.85
CA ALA A 46 -6.11 -6.80 2.71
C ALA A 46 -4.72 -6.19 2.83
N LEU A 47 -4.06 -6.50 3.95
CA LEU A 47 -2.66 -6.19 4.21
C LEU A 47 -1.83 -7.42 3.87
N TYR A 48 -0.95 -7.28 2.89
CA TYR A 48 -0.04 -8.33 2.43
C TYR A 48 1.37 -8.02 2.90
N ASN A 49 2.11 -9.04 3.31
CA ASN A 49 3.56 -8.88 3.41
C ASN A 49 4.20 -8.83 2.02
N TRP A 50 5.42 -8.31 1.93
CA TRP A 50 6.07 -8.15 0.63
C TRP A 50 6.45 -9.50 -0.01
N TYR A 51 6.65 -10.54 0.79
CA TYR A 51 6.84 -11.89 0.27
C TYR A 51 5.68 -12.37 -0.62
N ALA A 52 4.44 -11.95 -0.34
CA ALA A 52 3.29 -12.23 -1.20
C ALA A 52 3.37 -11.46 -2.53
N VAL A 53 3.81 -10.21 -2.48
CA VAL A 53 4.03 -9.36 -3.66
C VAL A 53 5.12 -9.95 -4.56
N ASN A 54 6.25 -10.35 -3.99
CA ASN A 54 7.43 -10.85 -4.70
C ASN A 54 7.19 -12.16 -5.46
N THR A 55 6.08 -12.87 -5.20
CA THR A 55 5.70 -14.04 -6.00
C THR A 55 5.46 -13.70 -7.47
N GLY A 56 5.15 -12.43 -7.79
CA GLY A 56 4.69 -12.00 -9.12
C GLY A 56 3.29 -12.54 -9.47
N LYS A 57 2.61 -13.17 -8.51
CA LYS A 57 1.33 -13.88 -8.74
C LYS A 57 0.17 -13.31 -7.94
N LEU A 58 0.40 -12.27 -7.15
CA LEU A 58 -0.59 -11.69 -6.26
C LEU A 58 -1.76 -11.06 -7.05
N CYS A 59 -1.45 -10.37 -8.15
CA CYS A 59 -2.45 -9.78 -9.02
C CYS A 59 -3.04 -10.81 -10.01
N PRO A 60 -4.29 -10.62 -10.47
CA PRO A 60 -4.89 -11.43 -11.52
C PRO A 60 -4.03 -11.49 -12.79
N ARG A 61 -4.22 -12.51 -13.64
CA ARG A 61 -3.49 -12.60 -14.91
C ARG A 61 -3.77 -11.38 -15.80
N GLY A 62 -2.72 -10.85 -16.44
CA GLY A 62 -2.77 -9.59 -17.21
C GLY A 62 -2.72 -8.33 -16.34
N TRP A 63 -2.37 -8.49 -15.07
CA TRP A 63 -2.16 -7.41 -14.12
C TRP A 63 -0.94 -7.71 -13.26
N HIS A 64 -0.28 -6.66 -12.78
CA HIS A 64 0.88 -6.73 -11.89
C HIS A 64 0.77 -5.75 -10.73
N VAL A 65 1.58 -5.93 -9.70
CA VAL A 65 1.74 -4.92 -8.63
C VAL A 65 2.66 -3.82 -9.17
N PRO A 66 2.26 -2.54 -9.13
CA PRO A 66 3.05 -1.46 -9.72
C PRO A 66 4.48 -1.44 -9.17
N SER A 67 5.44 -1.28 -10.06
CA SER A 67 6.83 -1.00 -9.73
C SER A 67 7.01 0.42 -9.19
N ASP A 68 8.19 0.70 -8.65
CA ASP A 68 8.57 2.01 -8.16
C ASP A 68 8.55 3.07 -9.28
N ALA A 69 8.92 2.67 -10.50
CA ALA A 69 8.88 3.51 -11.68
C ALA A 69 7.44 3.80 -12.15
N GLU A 70 6.54 2.82 -12.07
CA GLU A 70 5.12 3.00 -12.45
C GLU A 70 4.38 3.88 -11.44
N TRP A 71 4.67 3.71 -10.15
CA TRP A 71 4.21 4.66 -9.13
C TRP A 71 4.70 6.08 -9.41
N CYS A 72 5.99 6.26 -9.71
CA CYS A 72 6.52 7.58 -10.08
C CYS A 72 5.84 8.16 -11.32
N THR A 73 5.49 7.32 -12.29
CA THR A 73 4.73 7.71 -13.48
C THR A 73 3.34 8.23 -13.10
N LEU A 74 2.63 7.52 -12.23
CA LEU A 74 1.32 7.96 -11.71
C LEU A 74 1.43 9.31 -10.98
N GLU A 75 2.42 9.46 -10.11
CA GLU A 75 2.63 10.67 -9.32
C GLU A 75 2.89 11.90 -10.22
N ASN A 76 3.77 11.78 -11.21
CA ASN A 76 4.02 12.85 -12.18
C ASN A 76 2.85 13.08 -13.14
N TYR A 77 1.98 12.09 -13.35
CA TYR A 77 0.75 12.25 -14.12
C TYR A 77 -0.31 13.05 -13.36
N VAL A 78 -0.48 12.80 -12.06
CA VAL A 78 -1.48 13.51 -11.24
C VAL A 78 -1.03 14.91 -10.86
N GLU A 79 0.28 15.13 -10.68
CA GLU A 79 0.85 16.46 -10.47
C GLU A 79 2.22 16.56 -11.16
N ALA A 80 2.30 17.44 -12.17
CA ALA A 80 3.51 17.61 -12.97
C ALA A 80 4.71 18.03 -12.11
N ASN A 81 5.86 17.39 -12.36
CA ASN A 81 7.12 17.62 -11.64
C ASN A 81 7.09 17.24 -10.15
N THR A 82 6.21 16.31 -9.73
CA THR A 82 6.22 15.74 -8.38
C THR A 82 7.62 15.21 -8.00
N ASP A 83 8.23 14.43 -8.90
CA ASP A 83 9.60 13.92 -8.78
C ASP A 83 10.09 13.55 -10.20
N PRO A 84 10.65 14.50 -10.96
CA PRO A 84 10.97 14.29 -12.36
C PRO A 84 12.07 13.23 -12.58
N ASN A 85 12.84 12.90 -11.54
CA ASN A 85 13.94 11.95 -11.62
C ASN A 85 13.69 10.64 -10.86
N CYS A 86 12.52 10.50 -10.23
CA CYS A 86 12.12 9.31 -9.48
C CYS A 86 13.16 8.87 -8.44
N ASN A 87 13.78 9.80 -7.72
CA ASN A 87 14.91 9.49 -6.84
C ASN A 87 14.84 10.14 -5.45
N LEU A 88 13.73 10.80 -5.12
CA LEU A 88 13.54 11.45 -3.83
C LEU A 88 13.03 10.46 -2.76
N TRP A 89 13.52 10.63 -1.53
CA TRP A 89 13.23 9.82 -0.35
C TRP A 89 12.58 10.70 0.72
N GLU A 90 11.44 11.29 0.37
CA GLU A 90 10.79 12.32 1.18
C GLU A 90 9.32 12.48 0.78
N TRP A 91 8.67 13.51 1.30
CA TRP A 91 7.37 13.98 0.83
C TRP A 91 7.53 14.65 -0.53
N ARG A 92 6.78 14.18 -1.52
CA ARG A 92 6.89 14.61 -2.90
C ARG A 92 5.59 15.24 -3.36
N GLY A 93 5.74 16.27 -4.19
CA GLY A 93 4.65 17.08 -4.70
C GLY A 93 4.03 18.01 -3.67
N ILE A 94 3.35 19.03 -4.17
CA ILE A 94 2.62 20.03 -3.40
C ILE A 94 1.29 19.43 -2.92
N ASN A 95 0.56 18.77 -3.82
CA ASN A 95 -0.74 18.15 -3.56
C ASN A 95 -0.95 16.78 -4.23
N THR A 96 0.11 16.12 -4.72
CA THR A 96 0.04 14.79 -5.35
C THR A 96 -0.73 13.78 -4.50
N GLY A 97 -0.49 13.73 -3.20
CA GLY A 97 -1.21 12.86 -2.28
C GLY A 97 -2.68 13.25 -2.13
N GLY A 98 -2.99 14.54 -2.08
CA GLY A 98 -4.36 15.06 -2.10
C GLY A 98 -5.15 14.62 -3.33
N HIS A 99 -4.53 14.64 -4.51
CA HIS A 99 -5.14 14.18 -5.74
C HIS A 99 -5.41 12.67 -5.78
N LEU A 100 -4.68 11.88 -4.98
CA LEU A 100 -4.82 10.44 -4.88
C LEU A 100 -5.81 9.98 -3.80
N LYS A 101 -5.93 10.71 -2.68
CA LYS A 101 -6.81 10.36 -1.54
C LYS A 101 -8.28 10.46 -1.90
N GLU A 102 -9.11 9.63 -1.28
CA GLU A 102 -10.55 9.88 -1.16
C GLU A 102 -10.78 11.33 -0.69
N ALA A 103 -11.74 12.02 -1.31
CA ALA A 103 -11.89 13.47 -1.19
C ALA A 103 -12.50 13.91 0.16
N ASP A 104 -13.35 13.09 0.76
CA ASP A 104 -14.01 13.41 2.02
C ASP A 104 -13.27 12.80 3.22
N THR A 105 -13.89 12.88 4.40
CA THR A 105 -13.37 12.35 5.65
C THR A 105 -14.19 11.16 6.14
N THR A 106 -14.82 10.40 5.22
CA THR A 106 -15.57 9.19 5.57
C THR A 106 -14.63 8.16 6.18
N HIS A 107 -13.47 7.95 5.54
CA HIS A 107 -12.45 7.03 6.04
C HIS A 107 -11.22 7.76 6.58
N TRP A 108 -10.80 8.85 5.94
CA TRP A 108 -9.66 9.66 6.41
C TRP A 108 -10.05 10.52 7.59
N ALA A 109 -9.21 10.55 8.62
CA ALA A 109 -9.33 11.52 9.69
C ALA A 109 -9.20 12.95 9.16
N SER A 110 -9.95 13.87 9.77
CA SER A 110 -9.79 15.31 9.53
C SER A 110 -8.36 15.76 9.91
N PRO A 111 -7.70 16.62 9.10
CA PRO A 111 -8.30 17.43 8.03
C PRO A 111 -8.31 16.80 6.63
N ASN A 112 -7.77 15.59 6.44
CA ASN A 112 -7.51 15.00 5.11
C ASN A 112 -6.91 16.02 4.12
N THR A 113 -5.82 16.69 4.52
CA THR A 113 -5.25 17.88 3.86
C THR A 113 -5.12 17.70 2.36
N GLY A 114 -5.70 18.65 1.61
CA GLY A 114 -5.57 18.74 0.16
C GLY A 114 -6.33 17.69 -0.65
N ALA A 115 -7.09 16.80 0.01
CA ALA A 115 -7.78 15.72 -0.68
C ALA A 115 -8.89 16.23 -1.60
N ASP A 116 -8.82 15.83 -2.87
CA ASP A 116 -9.84 16.13 -3.87
C ASP A 116 -10.18 14.94 -4.77
N ASN A 117 -9.42 13.84 -4.68
CA ASN A 117 -9.57 12.64 -5.50
C ASN A 117 -9.67 12.89 -7.01
N SER A 118 -9.12 14.00 -7.51
CA SER A 118 -9.22 14.39 -8.92
C SER A 118 -8.59 13.37 -9.89
N SER A 119 -7.68 12.52 -9.40
CA SER A 119 -7.11 11.40 -10.16
C SER A 119 -8.06 10.21 -10.35
N GLY A 120 -9.11 10.11 -9.52
CA GLY A 120 -9.96 8.92 -9.42
C GLY A 120 -9.31 7.73 -8.71
N PHE A 121 -8.07 7.87 -8.20
CA PHE A 121 -7.37 6.78 -7.53
C PHE A 121 -8.08 6.32 -6.26
N THR A 122 -8.69 7.23 -5.50
CA THR A 122 -9.47 6.94 -4.29
C THR A 122 -8.66 6.10 -3.28
N ALA A 123 -7.52 6.62 -2.85
CA ALA A 123 -6.70 6.00 -1.81
C ALA A 123 -7.42 6.06 -0.45
N LEU A 124 -7.36 4.96 0.29
CA LEU A 124 -7.97 4.80 1.61
C LEU A 124 -6.92 4.57 2.70
N PRO A 125 -7.17 5.02 3.95
CA PRO A 125 -6.23 4.94 5.06
C PRO A 125 -6.29 3.59 5.78
N GLY A 126 -5.93 2.53 5.06
CA GLY A 126 -6.03 1.14 5.56
C GLY A 126 -5.05 0.76 6.67
N GLY A 127 -4.16 1.67 7.10
CA GLY A 127 -3.14 1.39 8.09
C GLY A 127 -2.11 0.35 7.63
N SER A 128 -1.46 -0.29 8.59
CA SER A 128 -0.43 -1.31 8.35
C SER A 128 -0.40 -2.36 9.45
N ARG A 129 0.28 -3.48 9.18
CA ARG A 129 0.70 -4.45 10.20
C ARG A 129 2.22 -4.51 10.29
N LYS A 130 2.77 -4.47 11.50
CA LYS A 130 4.21 -4.33 11.71
C LYS A 130 4.95 -5.66 11.77
N TYR A 131 6.08 -5.75 11.05
CA TYR A 131 6.95 -6.93 11.08
C TYR A 131 7.64 -7.16 12.43
N SER A 132 7.87 -6.08 13.20
CA SER A 132 8.68 -6.11 14.42
C SER A 132 7.99 -6.74 15.62
N ASP A 133 6.66 -6.57 15.71
CA ASP A 133 5.85 -7.03 16.85
C ASP A 133 4.48 -7.60 16.45
N GLY A 134 4.13 -7.59 15.16
CA GLY A 134 2.85 -8.10 14.64
C GLY A 134 1.68 -7.14 14.80
N SER A 135 1.87 -5.99 15.45
CA SER A 135 0.79 -5.09 15.80
C SER A 135 0.24 -4.31 14.59
N PHE A 136 -1.01 -3.85 14.71
CA PHE A 136 -1.67 -3.00 13.74
C PHE A 136 -1.50 -1.52 14.10
N TYR A 137 -1.32 -0.66 13.09
CA TYR A 137 -1.08 0.76 13.30
C TYR A 137 -1.92 1.62 12.34
N VAL A 138 -2.34 2.79 12.85
CA VAL A 138 -2.68 4.01 12.10
C VAL A 138 -3.83 3.91 11.08
N LEU A 139 -4.80 2.99 11.28
CA LEU A 139 -6.06 3.00 10.51
C LEU A 139 -6.75 4.37 10.59
N GLY A 140 -7.29 4.83 9.48
CA GLY A 140 -7.95 6.14 9.37
C GLY A 140 -6.99 7.33 9.26
N LEU A 141 -5.72 7.15 9.64
CA LEU A 141 -4.71 8.21 9.59
C LEU A 141 -3.80 8.09 8.37
N ASN A 142 -3.48 6.84 8.00
CA ASN A 142 -2.39 6.53 7.09
C ASN A 142 -2.79 5.44 6.10
N GLY A 143 -2.33 5.58 4.86
CA GLY A 143 -2.41 4.53 3.85
C GLY A 143 -1.02 4.14 3.35
N TYR A 144 -0.78 2.83 3.22
CA TYR A 144 0.49 2.28 2.74
C TYR A 144 0.23 1.34 1.57
N TRP A 145 1.07 1.45 0.54
CA TRP A 145 0.98 0.57 -0.63
C TRP A 145 2.34 0.04 -1.03
N TRP A 146 2.45 -1.27 -1.17
CA TRP A 146 3.66 -1.90 -1.69
C TRP A 146 3.90 -1.53 -3.16
N SER A 147 5.18 -1.39 -3.50
CA SER A 147 5.70 -1.55 -4.87
C SER A 147 6.21 -2.98 -5.05
N SER A 148 6.24 -3.47 -6.29
CA SER A 148 6.93 -4.71 -6.66
C SER A 148 8.46 -4.58 -6.73
N THR A 149 9.01 -3.37 -6.53
CA THR A 149 10.45 -3.12 -6.65
C THR A 149 11.19 -3.33 -5.33
N VAL A 150 12.15 -4.24 -5.37
CA VAL A 150 13.15 -4.46 -4.31
C VAL A 150 13.99 -3.21 -4.09
N TYR A 151 14.25 -2.85 -2.83
CA TYR A 151 15.32 -1.93 -2.48
C TYR A 151 16.63 -2.68 -2.22
N ASP A 152 16.60 -3.67 -1.33
CA ASP A 152 17.77 -4.48 -0.98
C ASP A 152 17.41 -5.92 -0.55
N ALA A 153 18.26 -6.59 0.24
CA ALA A 153 18.03 -7.97 0.67
C ALA A 153 16.84 -8.15 1.64
N SER A 154 16.35 -7.09 2.29
CA SER A 154 15.28 -7.17 3.31
C SER A 154 14.18 -6.12 3.16
N TYR A 155 14.37 -5.12 2.29
CA TYR A 155 13.47 -3.98 2.15
C TYR A 155 12.95 -3.82 0.72
N ALA A 156 11.70 -3.39 0.61
CA ALA A 156 11.05 -3.03 -0.66
C ALA A 156 10.50 -1.61 -0.62
N TRP A 157 10.35 -1.02 -1.81
CA TRP A 157 9.75 0.29 -1.96
C TRP A 157 8.25 0.27 -1.62
N HIS A 158 7.76 1.35 -1.01
CA HIS A 158 6.34 1.56 -0.78
C HIS A 158 5.97 3.04 -0.92
N ARG A 159 4.67 3.30 -1.06
CA ARG A 159 4.07 4.64 -0.99
C ARG A 159 3.33 4.81 0.31
N PHE A 160 3.33 6.03 0.80
CA PHE A 160 2.67 6.40 2.03
C PHE A 160 1.90 7.72 1.85
N LEU A 161 0.65 7.73 2.31
CA LEU A 161 -0.20 8.93 2.37
C LEU A 161 -0.65 9.14 3.82
N HIS A 162 -0.71 10.40 4.24
CA HIS A 162 -0.99 10.79 5.62
C HIS A 162 -2.12 11.81 5.67
N TYR A 163 -3.02 11.69 6.66
CA TYR A 163 -4.22 12.53 6.76
C TYR A 163 -3.92 14.04 6.84
N HIS A 164 -2.84 14.46 7.53
CA HIS A 164 -2.44 15.88 7.63
C HIS A 164 -1.51 16.36 6.51
N ASN A 165 -1.13 15.52 5.54
CA ASN A 165 -0.20 15.88 4.47
C ASN A 165 -0.87 15.76 3.08
N ALA A 166 -0.49 16.67 2.19
CA ALA A 166 -0.99 16.78 0.82
C ALA A 166 -0.07 16.10 -0.21
N GLY A 167 1.19 15.84 0.14
CA GLY A 167 2.14 15.13 -0.72
C GLY A 167 2.03 13.61 -0.62
N VAL A 168 2.86 12.92 -1.39
CA VAL A 168 3.07 11.46 -1.30
C VAL A 168 4.47 11.17 -0.79
N TYR A 169 4.60 10.31 0.21
CA TYR A 169 5.90 9.90 0.72
C TYR A 169 6.37 8.61 0.05
N ARG A 170 7.66 8.54 -0.23
CA ARG A 170 8.32 7.34 -0.75
C ARG A 170 9.44 6.92 0.16
N ASP A 171 9.41 5.65 0.54
CA ASP A 171 10.40 5.05 1.41
C ASP A 171 10.48 3.54 1.14
N CYS A 172 11.44 2.88 1.78
CA CYS A 172 11.55 1.43 1.79
C CYS A 172 11.25 0.87 3.19
N HIS A 173 10.61 -0.29 3.25
CA HIS A 173 10.28 -0.95 4.51
C HIS A 173 10.52 -2.46 4.43
N ASP A 174 10.66 -3.11 5.59
CA ASP A 174 10.95 -4.53 5.72
C ASP A 174 9.90 -5.40 5.02
N TYR A 175 10.33 -6.49 4.39
CA TYR A 175 9.44 -7.41 3.68
C TYR A 175 8.34 -8.02 4.55
N GLY A 176 8.53 -8.07 5.88
CA GLY A 176 7.55 -8.58 6.82
C GLY A 176 6.39 -7.63 7.12
N ASP A 177 6.42 -6.36 6.72
CA ASP A 177 5.31 -5.44 6.99
C ASP A 177 4.10 -5.72 6.10
N GLY A 178 2.91 -5.57 6.68
CA GLY A 178 1.64 -5.73 5.99
C GLY A 178 1.15 -4.40 5.46
N PHE A 179 1.18 -4.20 4.15
CA PHE A 179 0.61 -3.03 3.47
C PHE A 179 -0.43 -3.43 2.43
N ALA A 180 -1.25 -2.47 2.01
CA ALA A 180 -2.20 -2.69 0.94
C ALA A 180 -1.47 -2.87 -0.40
N VAL A 181 -2.15 -3.51 -1.34
CA VAL A 181 -1.66 -3.70 -2.71
C VAL A 181 -2.72 -3.21 -3.68
N ARG A 182 -2.28 -2.62 -4.80
CA ARG A 182 -3.13 -2.39 -5.96
C ARG A 182 -2.51 -3.06 -7.16
N CYS A 183 -3.36 -3.44 -8.11
CA CYS A 183 -2.94 -4.05 -9.36
C CYS A 183 -3.08 -3.04 -10.49
N LEU A 184 -2.05 -2.95 -11.33
CA LEU A 184 -2.02 -2.21 -12.58
C LEU A 184 -2.14 -3.22 -13.73
N LYS A 185 -2.88 -2.86 -14.78
CA LYS A 185 -3.07 -3.71 -15.94
C LYS A 185 -1.84 -3.62 -16.84
N ASP A 186 -1.43 -4.75 -17.40
CA ASP A 186 -0.33 -4.85 -18.39
C ASP A 186 -0.70 -4.17 -19.72
#